data_AF-A0A3S1BPU0-F1
#
_entry.id   AF-A0A3S1BPU0-F1
#
_cell.length_a   1.000
_cell.length_b   1.000
_cell.length_c   1.000
_cell.angle_alpha   90.00
_cell.angle_beta   90.00
_cell.angle_gamma   90.00
#
_symmetry.space_group_name_H-M   'P 1'
#
loop_
_entity.id
_entity.type
_entity.pdbx_description
1 polymer ?
#
loop_
_entity_poly.entity_id
_entity_poly.type
_entity_poly.pdbx_seq_one_letter_code
_entity_poly.pdbx_strand_id
1 'polypeptide(L)' 'MNPDILNNLETKINDGIGTFEELDSVCSQLLGIINSCQKTEPQLATKANELMERLRPNWSSVSFQAWVIGEIL' A
#
# COMPACT_ATOMS: atom_id res chain seq x y z
N MET A 1 -6.52 14.31 -9.75
CA MET A 1 -5.76 13.56 -8.72
C MET A 1 -4.28 13.87 -8.92
N ASN A 2 -3.44 13.89 -7.88
CA ASN A 2 -2.02 14.20 -8.06
C ASN A 2 -1.30 12.97 -8.64
N PRO A 3 -0.76 13.02 -9.87
CA PRO A 3 -0.11 11.86 -10.50
C PRO A 3 1.10 11.35 -9.72
N ASP A 4 1.73 12.20 -8.90
CA ASP A 4 2.91 11.84 -8.11
C ASP A 4 2.61 10.96 -6.88
N ILE A 5 1.33 10.83 -6.49
CA ILE A 5 0.96 10.06 -5.29
C ILE A 5 1.35 8.58 -5.42
N LEU A 6 1.21 8.00 -6.62
CA LEU A 6 1.56 6.61 -6.90
C LEU A 6 3.07 6.38 -6.81
N ASN A 7 3.86 7.33 -7.31
CA ASN A 7 5.32 7.24 -7.26
C ASN A 7 5.81 7.37 -5.81
N ASN A 8 5.22 8.27 -5.02
CA ASN A 8 5.54 8.40 -3.60
C ASN A 8 5.19 7.14 -2.80
N LEU A 9 4.03 6.53 -3.08
CA LEU A 9 3.63 5.27 -2.44
C LEU A 9 4.56 4.14 -2.85
N GLU A 10 4.95 4.05 -4.13
CA GLU A 10 5.91 3.06 -4.61
C GLU A 10 7.28 3.20 -3.94
N THR A 11 7.82 4.42 -3.82
CA THR A 11 9.06 4.69 -3.08
C THR A 11 8.92 4.26 -1.62
N LYS A 12 7.82 4.63 -0.95
CA LYS A 12 7.60 4.25 0.46
C LYS A 12 7.51 2.73 0.66
N ILE A 13 6.91 2.01 -0.30
CA ILE A 13 6.88 0.54 -0.27
C ILE A 13 8.28 -0.04 -0.44
N ASN A 14 9.10 0.54 -1.34
CA ASN A 14 10.46 0.08 -1.58
C ASN A 14 11.42 0.40 -0.42
N ASP A 15 11.25 1.54 0.25
CA ASP A 15 12.03 1.95 1.43
C ASP A 15 11.71 1.10 2.66
N GLY A 16 10.57 0.43 2.64
CA GLY A 16 10.08 -0.43 3.72
C GLY A 16 9.08 0.31 4.61
N ILE A 17 8.12 -0.46 5.11
CA ILE A 17 7.08 0.04 6.01
C ILE A 17 7.47 -0.34 7.43
N GLY A 18 7.67 0.67 8.29
CA GLY A 18 8.24 0.50 9.63
C GLY A 18 7.20 0.42 10.75
N THR A 19 6.00 0.97 10.54
CA THR A 19 4.90 1.01 11.53
C THR A 19 3.57 0.56 10.94
N PHE A 20 2.64 0.10 11.80
CA PHE A 20 1.30 -0.28 11.37
C PHE A 20 0.53 0.93 10.79
N GLU A 21 0.69 2.11 11.38
CA GLU A 21 0.09 3.36 10.89
C GLU A 21 0.55 3.70 9.47
N GLU A 22 1.83 3.48 9.17
CA GLU A 22 2.35 3.68 7.82
C GLU A 22 1.76 2.68 6.83
N LEU A 23 1.60 1.42 7.25
CA LEU A 23 0.95 0.42 6.41
C LEU A 23 -0.50 0.80 6.11
N ASP A 24 -1.28 1.10 7.16
CA ASP A 24 -2.69 1.47 7.04
C ASP A 24 -2.86 2.71 6.15
N SER A 25 -1.99 3.71 6.34
CA SER A 25 -1.97 4.92 5.51
C SER A 25 -1.68 4.62 4.04
N VAL A 26 -0.69 3.76 3.74
CA VAL A 26 -0.35 3.37 2.36
C VAL A 26 -1.50 2.59 1.73
N CYS A 27 -2.09 1.64 2.45
CA CYS A 27 -3.22 0.83 1.98
C CYS A 27 -4.45 1.69 1.70
N SER A 28 -4.80 2.59 2.62
CA SER A 28 -5.93 3.50 2.48
C SER A 28 -5.78 4.41 1.27
N GLN A 29 -4.57 4.93 1.03
CA GLN A 29 -4.28 5.75 -0.15
C GLN A 29 -4.37 4.95 -1.45
N LEU A 30 -3.80 3.74 -1.51
CA LEU A 30 -3.90 2.86 -2.68
C LEU A 30 -5.36 2.49 -3.00
N LEU A 31 -6.17 2.15 -1.98
CA LEU A 31 -7.61 1.89 -2.15
C LEU A 31 -8.36 3.11 -2.66
N GLY A 32 -8.06 4.29 -2.12
CA GLY A 32 -8.63 5.56 -2.59
C GLY A 32 -8.34 5.81 -4.08
N ILE A 33 -7.11 5.53 -4.51
CA ILE A 33 -6.67 5.65 -5.90
C ILE A 33 -7.39 4.64 -6.80
N ILE A 34 -7.45 3.37 -6.39
CA ILE A 34 -8.14 2.32 -7.15
C ILE A 34 -9.60 2.71 -7.36
N ASN A 35 -10.32 3.06 -6.29
CA ASN A 35 -11.73 3.41 -6.35
C ASN A 35 -12.00 4.67 -7.18
N SER A 36 -11.11 5.66 -7.12
CA SER A 36 -11.29 6.93 -7.84
C SER A 36 -10.91 6.84 -9.31
N CYS A 37 -9.89 6.05 -9.65
CA CYS A 37 -9.35 5.96 -11.02
C CYS A 37 -9.88 4.77 -11.82
N GLN A 38 -10.59 3.80 -11.22
CA GLN A 38 -11.05 2.61 -11.93
C GLN A 38 -11.85 2.91 -13.21
N LYS A 39 -12.57 4.03 -13.25
CA LYS A 39 -13.39 4.44 -14.40
C LYS A 39 -12.74 5.50 -15.30
N THR A 40 -11.92 6.38 -14.73
CA THR A 40 -11.33 7.53 -15.46
C THR A 40 -9.93 7.23 -15.98
N GLU A 41 -9.12 6.51 -15.21
CA GLU A 41 -7.72 6.25 -15.48
C GLU A 41 -7.39 4.79 -15.10
N PRO A 42 -7.88 3.81 -15.88
CA PRO A 42 -7.76 2.40 -15.52
C PRO A 42 -6.30 1.95 -15.38
N GLN A 43 -5.36 2.59 -16.08
CA GLN A 43 -3.92 2.32 -15.96
C GLN A 43 -3.38 2.69 -14.57
N LEU A 44 -3.84 3.82 -13.99
CA LEU A 44 -3.48 4.20 -12.61
C LEU A 44 -4.06 3.21 -11.61
N ALA A 45 -5.32 2.79 -11.82
CA ALA A 45 -5.95 1.80 -10.96
C ALA A 45 -5.23 0.44 -11.02
N THR A 46 -4.76 0.02 -12.20
CA THR A 46 -3.94 -1.19 -12.35
C THR A 46 -2.62 -1.07 -11.60
N LYS A 47 -1.88 0.03 -11.77
CA LYS A 47 -0.61 0.25 -11.05
C LYS A 47 -0.81 0.25 -9.53
N ALA A 48 -1.89 0.86 -9.04
CA ALA A 48 -2.22 0.86 -7.61
C ALA A 48 -2.56 -0.54 -7.09
N ASN A 49 -3.28 -1.36 -7.87
CA ASN A 49 -3.53 -2.76 -7.54
C ASN A 49 -2.22 -3.58 -7.50
N GLU A 50 -1.30 -3.37 -8.44
CA GLU A 50 0.00 -4.04 -8.44
C GLU A 50 0.83 -3.72 -7.19
N LEU A 51 0.84 -2.45 -6.76
CA LEU A 51 1.51 -2.04 -5.52
C LEU A 51 0.88 -2.69 -4.28
N MET A 52 -0.45 -2.82 -4.26
CA MET A 52 -1.17 -3.49 -3.18
C MET A 52 -0.83 -4.98 -3.12
N GLU A 53 -0.75 -5.66 -4.27
CA GLU A 53 -0.32 -7.05 -4.34
C GLU A 53 1.15 -7.23 -3.97
N ARG A 54 2.03 -6.23 -4.17
CA ARG A 54 3.42 -6.30 -3.67
C ARG A 54 3.51 -6.23 -2.14
N LEU A 55 2.55 -5.58 -1.49
CA LEU A 55 2.48 -5.51 -0.02
C LEU A 55 1.95 -6.80 0.61
N ARG A 56 0.99 -7.45 -0.06
CA ARG A 56 0.31 -8.66 0.45
C ARG A 56 1.24 -9.84 0.83
N PRO A 57 2.28 -10.22 0.06
CA PRO A 57 3.19 -11.31 0.43
C PRO A 57 3.86 -11.12 1.78
N ASN A 58 4.16 -9.86 2.13
CA ASN A 58 4.75 -9.54 3.43
C ASN A 58 3.75 -9.79 4.56
N TRP A 59 2.45 -9.58 4.33
CA TRP A 59 1.41 -9.72 5.35
C TRP A 59 1.18 -11.15 5.82
N SER A 60 1.38 -12.11 4.92
CA SER A 60 1.29 -13.53 5.26
C SER A 60 2.54 -14.08 5.96
N SER A 61 3.63 -13.29 6.06
CA SER A 61 4.87 -13.77 6.69
C SER A 61 4.73 -13.83 8.22
N VAL A 62 5.34 -14.84 8.82
CA VAL A 62 5.39 -14.99 10.29
C VAL A 62 6.06 -13.77 10.94
N SER A 63 7.08 -13.22 10.30
CA SER A 63 7.78 -12.00 10.76
C SER A 63 6.85 -10.79 10.82
N PHE A 64 5.98 -10.63 9.81
CA PHE A 64 4.99 -9.56 9.80
C PHE A 64 3.91 -9.79 10.86
N GLN A 65 3.38 -11.02 10.98
CA GLN A 65 2.39 -11.33 12.01
C GLN A 65 2.94 -11.08 13.41
N ALA A 66 4.19 -11.46 13.66
CA ALA A 66 4.88 -11.20 14.93
C ALA A 66 5.08 -9.69 15.18
N TRP A 67 5.42 -8.92 14.15
CA TRP A 67 5.55 -7.47 14.24
C TRP A 67 4.21 -6.77 14.50
N VAL A 68 3.13 -7.16 13.80
CA VAL A 68 1.77 -6.63 14.04
C VAL A 68 1.31 -6.92 15.47
N ILE A 69 1.56 -8.12 15.98
CA ILE A 69 1.22 -8.47 17.37
C ILE A 69 2.02 -7.61 18.36
N GLY A 70 3.28 -7.32 18.07
CA GLY A 70 4.14 -6.46 18.89
C GLY A 70 3.73 -4.98 18.93
N GLU A 71 3.07 -4.47 17.90
CA GLU A 71 2.57 -3.08 17.84
C GLU A 71 1.17 -2.91 18.47
N ILE A 72 0.39 -3.99 18.61
CA ILE A 72 -0.98 -3.98 19.17
C ILE A 72 -1.00 -4.15 20.70
N LEU A 73 0.11 -4.63 21.30
CA LEU A 73 0.27 -4.92 22.73
C LEU A 73 0.96 -3.77 23.48
#